data_AF-A0A6P0Z7T6-F1
#
_entry.id   AF-A0A6P0Z7T6-F1
#
_cell.length_a   1.000
_cell.length_b   1.000
_cell.length_c   1.000
_cell.angle_alpha   90.00
_cell.angle_beta   90.00
_cell.angle_gamma   90.00
#
_symmetry.space_group_name_H-M   'P 1'
#
loop_
_entity.id
_entity.type
_entity.pdbx_description
1 polymer ?
#
loop_
_entity_poly.entity_id
_entity_poly.type
_entity_poly.pdbx_seq_one_letter_code
_entity_poly.pdbx_strand_id
1 'polypeptide(L)' 'MTVASGVPTFCQGIQYFGKTLPGFDKYAQEPAIATGQKAIASPIEPAAVFQTLLAADALRYLTLLAVTCKVR' A
#
# COMPACT_ATOMS: atom_id res chain seq x y z
N MET A 1 37.14 -6.47 -5.84
CA MET A 1 36.05 -7.33 -6.32
C MET A 1 34.74 -6.74 -5.82
N THR A 2 33.97 -6.12 -6.71
CA THR A 2 32.73 -5.44 -6.34
C THR A 2 31.62 -6.48 -6.32
N VAL A 3 31.10 -6.79 -5.13
CA VAL A 3 29.95 -7.69 -5.00
C VAL A 3 28.76 -6.93 -5.57
N ALA A 4 28.27 -7.32 -6.75
CA ALA A 4 27.02 -6.80 -7.26
C ALA A 4 25.93 -7.25 -6.27
N SER A 5 25.40 -6.29 -5.50
CA SER A 5 24.31 -6.50 -4.57
C SER A 5 23.12 -7.06 -5.37
N GLY A 6 22.96 -8.39 -5.37
CA GLY A 6 21.93 -9.12 -6.11
C GLY A 6 20.53 -8.93 -5.51
N VAL A 7 20.16 -7.70 -5.19
CA VAL A 7 18.83 -7.34 -4.74
C VAL A 7 17.90 -7.47 -5.94
N PRO A 8 16.93 -8.40 -5.95
CA PRO A 8 16.01 -8.55 -7.05
C PRO A 8 15.29 -7.22 -7.33
N THR A 9 14.95 -6.93 -8.58
CA THR A 9 14.26 -5.68 -8.95
C THR A 9 12.94 -5.46 -8.20
N PHE A 10 12.28 -6.53 -7.75
CA PHE A 10 11.12 -6.44 -6.85
C PHE A 10 11.46 -5.80 -5.48
N CYS A 11 12.64 -6.09 -4.94
CA CYS A 11 13.10 -5.57 -3.64
C CYS A 11 13.53 -4.09 -3.71
N GLN A 12 13.52 -3.47 -4.90
CA GLN A 12 13.72 -2.03 -5.07
C GLN A 12 12.44 -1.21 -4.81
N GLY A 13 11.30 -1.89 -4.57
CA GLY A 13 10.03 -1.25 -4.21
C GLY A 13 9.06 -1.10 -5.37
N ILE A 14 7.94 -0.41 -5.12
CA ILE A 14 6.88 -0.15 -6.10
C ILE A 14 7.27 1.07 -6.93
N GLN A 15 7.61 0.88 -8.20
CA GLN A 15 8.00 1.99 -9.10
C GLN A 15 6.82 2.83 -9.59
N TYR A 16 5.61 2.27 -9.62
CA TYR A 16 4.43 2.95 -10.14
C TYR A 16 3.35 3.03 -9.06
N PHE A 17 3.15 4.23 -8.54
CA PHE A 17 2.00 4.55 -7.71
C PHE A 17 0.87 5.08 -8.58
N GLY A 18 -0.37 4.76 -8.20
CA GLY A 18 -1.55 5.36 -8.80
C GLY A 18 -1.67 6.85 -8.48
N LYS A 19 -2.71 7.48 -9.03
CA LYS A 19 -3.08 8.85 -8.63
C LYS A 19 -3.55 8.85 -7.18
N THR A 20 -3.30 9.95 -6.47
CA THR A 20 -3.82 10.15 -5.12
C THR A 20 -5.35 10.06 -5.11
N LEU A 21 -5.89 9.24 -4.22
CA LEU A 21 -7.32 9.07 -4.05
C LEU A 21 -7.94 10.32 -3.40
N PRO A 22 -9.15 10.72 -3.79
CA PRO A 22 -9.84 11.85 -3.16
C PRO A 22 -10.11 11.56 -1.68
N GLY A 23 -9.76 12.50 -0.81
CA GLY A 23 -9.89 12.35 0.65
C GLY A 23 -8.62 11.92 1.36
N PHE A 24 -7.49 11.78 0.64
CA PHE A 24 -6.19 11.47 1.24
C PHE A 24 -5.78 12.45 2.35
N ASP A 25 -5.93 13.76 2.11
CA ASP A 25 -5.61 14.79 3.10
C ASP A 25 -6.46 14.72 4.37
N LYS A 26 -7.62 14.06 4.30
CA LYS A 26 -8.57 13.96 5.40
C LYS A 26 -8.49 12.63 6.14
N TYR A 27 -8.33 11.52 5.43
CA TYR A 27 -8.50 10.16 5.98
C TYR A 27 -7.20 9.35 6.04
N ALA A 28 -6.09 9.87 5.51
CA ALA A 28 -4.78 9.21 5.53
C ALA A 28 -3.79 9.81 6.55
N GLN A 29 -4.20 10.82 7.33
CA GLN A 29 -3.30 11.50 8.28
C GLN A 29 -3.08 10.70 9.57
N GLU A 30 -4.09 9.94 10.00
CA GLU A 30 -4.05 9.13 11.21
C GLU A 30 -4.44 7.69 10.89
N PRO A 31 -3.87 6.70 11.58
CA PRO A 31 -4.23 5.29 11.38
C PRO A 31 -5.68 5.04 11.85
N ALA A 32 -6.46 4.30 11.04
CA ALA A 32 -7.85 3.95 11.37
C ALA A 32 -7.96 3.09 12.65
N ILE A 33 -6.89 2.40 13.03
CA ILE A 33 -6.74 1.76 14.33
C ILE A 33 -5.72 2.59 15.12
N ALA A 34 -6.21 3.35 16.10
CA ALA A 34 -5.35 4.19 16.92
C ALA A 34 -4.36 3.37 17.76
N THR A 35 -3.27 4.00 18.20
CA THR A 35 -2.27 3.38 19.06
C THR A 35 -2.91 2.76 20.31
N GLY A 36 -2.63 1.50 20.57
CA GLY A 36 -3.18 0.74 21.70
C GLY A 36 -4.55 0.10 21.44
N GLN A 37 -5.19 0.37 20.29
CA GLN A 37 -6.42 -0.30 19.88
C GLN A 37 -6.12 -1.55 19.04
N LYS A 38 -7.06 -2.49 19.04
CA LYS A 38 -6.97 -3.76 18.27
C LYS A 38 -7.99 -3.84 17.14
N ALA A 39 -8.93 -2.91 17.07
CA ALA A 39 -10.03 -2.92 16.12
C ALA A 39 -10.46 -1.50 15.79
N ILE A 40 -11.13 -1.35 14.64
CA ILE A 40 -11.83 -0.13 14.25
C ILE A 40 -13.13 0.01 15.04
N ALA A 41 -13.59 1.25 15.25
CA ALA A 41 -14.82 1.50 16.01
C ALA A 41 -16.09 1.04 15.28
N SER A 42 -16.10 1.10 13.94
CA SER A 42 -17.25 0.71 13.11
C SER A 42 -16.80 0.36 11.69
N PRO A 43 -17.41 -0.65 11.03
CA PRO A 43 -17.08 -1.03 9.66
C PRO A 43 -17.50 0.00 8.60
N ILE A 44 -18.36 0.96 8.95
CA ILE A 44 -18.81 2.05 8.07
C ILE A 44 -18.12 3.38 8.38
N GLU A 45 -17.11 3.37 9.26
CA GLU A 45 -16.35 4.57 9.60
C GLU A 45 -15.55 5.03 8.36
N PRO A 46 -15.68 6.30 7.92
CA PRO A 46 -15.09 6.78 6.67
C PRO A 46 -13.57 6.60 6.56
N ALA A 47 -12.79 6.81 7.64
CA ALA A 47 -11.34 6.66 7.59
C ALA A 47 -10.93 5.19 7.44
N ALA A 48 -11.59 4.27 8.16
CA ALA A 48 -11.40 2.83 8.02
C ALA A 48 -11.73 2.33 6.61
N VAL A 49 -12.85 2.79 6.04
CA VAL A 49 -13.23 2.46 4.65
C VAL A 49 -12.18 3.00 3.67
N PHE A 50 -11.78 4.26 3.82
CA PHE A 50 -10.79 4.88 2.95
C PHE A 50 -9.44 4.15 3.00
N GLN A 51 -8.94 3.82 4.18
CA GLN A 51 -7.67 3.11 4.34
C GLN A 51 -7.73 1.68 3.80
N THR A 52 -8.89 1.03 3.89
CA THR A 52 -9.12 -0.28 3.26
C THR A 52 -9.05 -0.18 1.74
N LEU A 53 -9.68 0.85 1.15
CA LEU A 53 -9.60 1.11 -0.29
C LEU A 53 -8.17 1.41 -0.75
N LEU A 54 -7.43 2.20 0.03
CA LEU A 54 -6.02 2.50 -0.22
C LEU A 54 -5.16 1.22 -0.22
N ALA A 55 -5.36 0.34 0.76
CA ALA A 55 -4.68 -0.95 0.84
C ALA A 55 -5.03 -1.86 -0.34
N ALA A 56 -6.30 -1.88 -0.76
CA ALA A 56 -6.74 -2.66 -1.92
C ALA A 56 -6.09 -2.17 -3.22
N ASP A 57 -5.96 -0.85 -3.40
CA ASP A 57 -5.28 -0.29 -4.57
C ASP A 57 -3.78 -0.62 -4.56
N ALA A 58 -3.12 -0.51 -3.41
CA ALA A 58 -1.74 -0.94 -3.24
C ALA A 58 -1.55 -2.43 -3.58
N LEU A 59 -2.48 -3.29 -3.14
CA LEU A 59 -2.46 -4.73 -3.45
C LEU A 59 -2.62 -5.00 -4.95
N ARG A 60 -3.46 -4.23 -5.65
CA ARG A 60 -3.61 -4.29 -7.10
C ARG A 60 -2.28 -3.97 -7.81
N TYR A 61 -1.61 -2.89 -7.40
CA TYR A 61 -0.29 -2.52 -7.94
C TYR A 61 0.78 -3.55 -7.63
N LEU A 62 0.76 -4.13 -6.42
CA LEU A 62 1.67 -5.22 -6.05
C LEU A 62 1.43 -6.46 -6.91
N THR A 63 0.18 -6.80 -7.19
CA THR A 63 -0.17 -7.97 -8.04
C THR A 63 0.33 -7.76 -9.47
N LEU A 64 0.14 -6.56 -10.03
CA LEU A 64 0.70 -6.20 -11.34
C LEU A 64 2.23 -6.26 -11.34
N LEU A 65 2.88 -5.78 -10.27
CA LEU A 65 4.34 -5.86 -10.12
C LEU A 65 4.81 -7.32 -10.03
N ALA A 66 4.11 -8.18 -9.30
CA ALA A 66 4.47 -9.60 -9.16
C ALA A 66 4.32 -10.36 -10.49
N VAL A 67 3.26 -10.10 -11.26
CA VAL A 67 3.07 -10.68 -12.60
C VAL A 67 4.14 -10.19 -13.57
N THR A 68 4.44 -8.89 -13.59
CA THR A 68 5.48 -8.33 -14.46
C THR A 68 6.90 -8.76 -14.07
N CYS A 69 7.14 -9.06 -12.79
CA CYS A 69 8.39 -9.66 -12.31
C CYS A 69 8.54 -11.14 -12.73
N LYS A 70 7.44 -11.87 -12.92
CA LYS A 70 7.45 -13.29 -13.32
C LYS A 70 7.69 -13.48 -14.83
N VAL A 71 7.50 -12.44 -15.65
CA VAL A 71 7.58 -12.47 -17.12
C VAL A 71 8.98 -12.08 -17.65
N ARG A 72 10.02 -12.09 -16.82
CA ARG A 72 11.41 -11.86 -17.24
C ARG A 72 12.32 -13.01 -16.87
#